data_AF-A0AAW0BR99-F1
#
_entry.id   AF-A0AAW0BR99-F1
#
_cell.length_a   1.000
_cell.length_b   1.000
_cell.length_c   1.000
_cell.angle_alpha   90.00
_cell.angle_beta   90.00
_cell.angle_gamma   90.00
#
_symmetry.space_group_name_H-M   'P 1'
#
loop_
_entity.id
_entity.type
_entity.pdbx_description
1 polymer ?
#
loop_
_entity_poly.entity_id
_entity_poly.type
_entity_poly.pdbx_seq_one_letter_code
_entity_poly.pdbx_strand_id
1 'polypeptide(L)'
;MVVNLESTGFDLTLTLDFLCEGKYTSRNPTIRYARTALMCSDELPNIFRCCLKPPRWSASAKKKRRTGGRKALAPGAVDWCLEVIHKEMNALTPLLTTDTATDVRAESLTGFTFVKLHADMSVAAPTLVQFMDSLSGRRPSPITVTTISQLMYRRNWTNNRLQKTFAVYFKFKGLSAKGFDVLHALGLAKAIRRMSKMALDELRELVQKYPWVLTYDNVVILFKIFSQRLENLQKLTNGTAATHCEQRKYWISVPGSTVK
;
A
#
# COMPACT_ATOMS: atom_id res chain seq x y z
N MET A 1 -27.55 -45.03 -3.02
CA MET A 1 -28.90 -44.75 -3.56
C MET A 1 -28.75 -43.65 -4.62
N VAL A 2 -28.94 -43.96 -5.90
CA VAL A 2 -28.83 -42.95 -6.99
C VAL A 2 -30.22 -42.38 -7.20
N VAL A 3 -30.48 -41.17 -6.73
CA VAL A 3 -31.74 -40.48 -6.96
C VAL A 3 -31.69 -39.85 -8.35
N ASN A 4 -32.54 -40.30 -9.26
CA ASN A 4 -32.64 -39.71 -10.59
C ASN A 4 -33.62 -38.52 -10.54
N LEU A 5 -33.08 -37.30 -10.42
CA LEU A 5 -33.88 -36.06 -10.34
C LEU A 5 -34.74 -35.82 -11.59
N GLU A 6 -34.32 -36.28 -12.77
CA GLU A 6 -35.09 -36.13 -14.01
C GLU A 6 -36.38 -36.97 -13.99
N SER A 7 -36.37 -38.11 -13.29
CA SER A 7 -37.57 -38.96 -13.14
C SER A 7 -38.67 -38.33 -12.28
N THR A 8 -38.36 -37.24 -11.59
CA THR A 8 -39.31 -36.47 -10.77
C THR A 8 -39.85 -35.22 -11.47
N GLY A 9 -39.43 -34.95 -12.71
CA GLY A 9 -39.85 -33.77 -13.48
C GLY A 9 -39.25 -32.44 -13.02
N PHE A 10 -38.26 -32.47 -12.11
CA PHE A 10 -37.62 -31.28 -11.57
C PHE A 10 -36.35 -30.91 -12.34
N ASP A 11 -36.34 -29.74 -12.97
CA ASP A 11 -35.11 -29.12 -13.47
C ASP A 11 -34.40 -28.41 -12.32
N LEU A 12 -33.25 -28.96 -11.92
CA LEU A 12 -32.41 -28.41 -10.84
C LEU A 12 -31.95 -26.99 -11.14
N THR A 13 -31.68 -26.65 -12.40
CA THR A 13 -31.19 -25.33 -12.80
C THR A 13 -32.27 -24.29 -12.59
N LEU A 14 -33.48 -24.54 -13.11
CA LEU A 14 -34.64 -23.66 -12.91
C LEU A 14 -35.05 -23.57 -11.43
N THR A 15 -34.92 -24.67 -10.70
CA THR A 15 -35.24 -24.69 -9.26
C THR A 15 -34.27 -23.82 -8.47
N LEU A 16 -32.96 -23.93 -8.75
CA LEU A 16 -31.94 -23.11 -8.10
C LEU A 16 -32.05 -21.64 -8.51
N ASP A 17 -32.32 -21.36 -9.78
CA ASP A 17 -32.51 -20.01 -10.28
C ASP A 17 -33.72 -19.35 -9.61
N PHE A 18 -34.87 -20.03 -9.60
CA PHE A 18 -36.06 -19.57 -8.91
C PHE A 18 -35.80 -19.33 -7.42
N LEU A 19 -35.12 -20.26 -6.73
CA LEU A 19 -34.75 -20.11 -5.31
C LEU A 19 -33.88 -18.86 -5.08
N CYS A 20 -32.98 -18.53 -6.01
CA CYS A 20 -32.00 -17.44 -5.89
C CYS A 20 -32.52 -16.05 -6.34
N GLU A 21 -33.38 -15.96 -7.36
CA GLU A 21 -33.78 -14.68 -8.01
C GLU A 21 -34.57 -13.70 -7.11
N GLY A 22 -35.05 -14.15 -5.94
CA GLY A 22 -35.57 -13.30 -4.87
C GLY A 22 -36.90 -12.57 -5.12
N LYS A 23 -37.23 -12.23 -6.37
CA LYS A 23 -38.43 -11.47 -6.74
C LYS A 23 -39.72 -12.25 -6.50
N TYR A 24 -39.78 -13.50 -6.97
CA TYR A 24 -40.97 -14.37 -6.83
C TYR A 24 -40.98 -15.18 -5.53
N THR A 25 -39.80 -15.41 -4.94
CA THR A 25 -39.63 -16.24 -3.73
C THR A 25 -39.82 -15.49 -2.42
N SER A 26 -39.94 -14.17 -2.47
CA SER A 26 -40.20 -13.32 -1.29
C SER A 26 -41.59 -13.50 -0.69
N ARG A 27 -42.58 -13.95 -1.49
CA ARG A 27 -43.99 -14.09 -1.07
C ARG A 27 -44.33 -15.44 -0.47
N ASN A 28 -43.61 -16.51 -0.83
CA ASN A 28 -43.88 -17.85 -0.31
C ASN A 28 -43.00 -18.13 0.92
N PRO A 29 -43.60 -18.30 2.12
CA PRO A 29 -42.84 -18.49 3.36
C PRO A 29 -41.98 -19.77 3.34
N THR A 30 -42.46 -20.84 2.69
CA THR A 30 -41.74 -22.11 2.57
C THR A 30 -40.46 -21.95 1.76
N ILE A 31 -40.53 -21.21 0.65
CA ILE A 31 -39.39 -21.01 -0.24
C ILE A 31 -38.37 -20.05 0.40
N ARG A 32 -38.86 -19.04 1.12
CA ARG A 32 -38.01 -18.17 1.94
C ARG A 32 -37.27 -18.97 3.02
N TYR A 33 -37.98 -19.85 3.72
CA TYR A 33 -37.38 -20.73 4.74
C TYR A 33 -36.32 -21.65 4.13
N ALA A 34 -36.64 -22.32 3.02
CA ALA A 34 -35.69 -23.18 2.31
C ALA A 34 -34.45 -22.41 1.83
N ARG A 35 -34.63 -21.19 1.31
CA ARG A 35 -33.52 -20.31 0.91
C ARG A 35 -32.67 -19.91 2.10
N THR A 36 -33.27 -19.48 3.20
CA THR A 36 -32.53 -19.14 4.42
C THR A 36 -31.78 -20.36 4.95
N ALA A 37 -32.41 -21.54 4.97
CA ALA A 37 -31.77 -22.79 5.36
C ALA A 37 -30.56 -23.11 4.47
N LEU A 38 -30.68 -22.92 3.14
CA LEU A 38 -29.55 -23.09 2.22
C LEU A 38 -28.44 -22.05 2.44
N MET A 39 -28.78 -20.78 2.67
CA MET A 39 -27.80 -19.69 2.85
C MET A 39 -27.08 -19.74 4.20
N CYS A 40 -27.70 -20.36 5.21
CA CYS A 40 -27.11 -20.59 6.53
C CYS A 40 -26.51 -21.99 6.70
N SER A 41 -26.54 -22.82 5.66
CA SER A 41 -26.07 -24.21 5.70
C SER A 41 -24.55 -24.29 5.64
N ASP A 42 -23.97 -25.17 6.47
CA ASP A 42 -22.53 -25.46 6.47
C ASP A 42 -22.09 -26.22 5.21
N GLU A 43 -23.04 -26.80 4.48
CA GLU A 43 -22.82 -27.52 3.22
C GLU A 43 -22.64 -26.59 2.03
N LEU A 44 -23.17 -25.36 2.07
CA LEU A 44 -23.15 -24.43 0.94
C LEU A 44 -21.73 -24.15 0.40
N PRO A 45 -20.71 -23.87 1.23
CA PRO A 45 -19.33 -23.74 0.75
C PRO A 45 -18.82 -25.00 0.04
N ASN A 46 -19.21 -26.18 0.52
CA ASN A 46 -18.84 -27.44 -0.12
C ASN A 46 -19.57 -27.65 -1.45
N ILE A 47 -20.83 -27.22 -1.58
CA ILE A 47 -21.56 -27.22 -2.85
C ILE A 47 -20.81 -26.37 -3.88
N PHE A 48 -20.44 -25.13 -3.55
CA PHE A 48 -19.66 -24.27 -4.45
C PHE A 48 -18.30 -24.87 -4.80
N ARG A 49 -17.59 -25.44 -3.81
CA ARG A 49 -16.31 -26.12 -4.03
C ARG A 49 -16.47 -27.31 -4.98
N CYS A 50 -17.54 -28.08 -4.86
CA CYS A 50 -17.86 -29.18 -5.76
C CYS A 50 -18.21 -28.69 -7.17
N CYS A 51 -18.94 -27.58 -7.32
CA CYS A 51 -19.21 -26.99 -8.63
C CYS A 51 -17.93 -26.52 -9.34
N LEU A 52 -16.97 -25.98 -8.59
CA LEU A 52 -15.64 -25.59 -9.09
C LEU A 52 -14.73 -26.80 -9.37
N LYS A 53 -14.81 -27.82 -8.52
CA LYS A 53 -13.94 -29.00 -8.52
C LYS A 53 -14.77 -30.28 -8.31
N PRO A 54 -15.52 -30.76 -9.33
CA PRO A 54 -16.48 -31.87 -9.17
C PRO A 54 -15.82 -33.20 -8.78
N PRO A 55 -16.35 -33.99 -7.84
CA PRO A 55 -15.69 -35.23 -7.38
C PRO A 55 -15.34 -36.18 -8.53
N ARG A 56 -14.23 -36.92 -8.39
CA ARG A 56 -13.83 -37.96 -9.34
C ARG A 56 -14.50 -39.27 -8.93
N TRP A 57 -15.34 -39.83 -9.80
CA TRP A 57 -16.09 -41.05 -9.50
C TRP A 57 -15.24 -42.34 -9.55
N SER A 58 -14.04 -42.31 -10.15
CA SER A 58 -13.10 -43.42 -9.99
C SER A 58 -11.65 -42.96 -10.16
N ALA A 59 -10.73 -43.60 -9.43
CA ALA A 59 -9.28 -43.40 -9.58
C ALA A 59 -8.77 -43.77 -10.99
N SER A 60 -9.52 -44.62 -11.72
CA SER A 60 -9.22 -45.09 -13.09
C SER A 60 -9.95 -44.32 -14.20
N ALA A 61 -10.72 -43.28 -13.89
CA ALA A 61 -11.49 -42.57 -14.90
C ALA A 61 -10.58 -41.69 -15.77
N LYS A 62 -10.12 -42.23 -16.91
CA LYS A 62 -9.44 -41.52 -18.01
C LYS A 62 -10.28 -40.38 -18.64
N LYS A 63 -11.54 -40.19 -18.21
CA LYS A 63 -12.45 -39.17 -18.75
C LYS A 63 -12.13 -37.79 -18.18
N LYS A 64 -12.11 -36.77 -19.06
CA LYS A 64 -11.88 -35.36 -18.68
C LYS A 64 -12.94 -34.92 -17.65
N ARG A 65 -12.50 -34.21 -16.61
CA ARG A 65 -13.39 -33.63 -15.60
C ARG A 65 -14.36 -32.65 -16.28
N ARG A 66 -15.63 -32.65 -15.86
CA ARG A 66 -16.58 -31.62 -16.30
C ARG A 66 -16.06 -30.24 -15.88
N THR A 67 -16.06 -29.28 -16.81
CA THR A 67 -15.49 -27.92 -16.60
C THR A 67 -16.54 -26.81 -16.60
N GLY A 68 -17.81 -27.11 -16.89
CA GLY A 68 -18.89 -26.12 -17.01
C GLY A 68 -19.04 -25.25 -15.76
N GLY A 69 -19.12 -25.86 -14.57
CA GLY A 69 -19.23 -25.12 -13.31
C GLY A 69 -18.03 -24.20 -13.03
N ARG A 70 -16.81 -24.62 -13.36
CA ARG A 70 -15.62 -23.75 -13.25
C ARG A 70 -15.70 -22.56 -14.20
N LYS A 71 -16.17 -22.75 -15.44
CA LYS A 71 -16.30 -21.65 -16.41
C LYS A 71 -17.34 -20.62 -15.98
N ALA A 72 -18.44 -21.07 -15.37
CA ALA A 72 -19.50 -20.18 -14.90
C ALA A 72 -19.15 -19.46 -13.59
N LEU A 73 -18.59 -20.17 -12.60
CA LEU A 73 -18.38 -19.63 -11.25
C LEU A 73 -17.06 -18.90 -11.06
N ALA A 74 -16.00 -19.24 -11.81
CA ALA A 74 -14.69 -18.63 -11.59
C ALA A 74 -14.67 -17.11 -11.85
N PRO A 75 -15.30 -16.58 -12.92
CA PRO A 75 -15.36 -15.13 -13.13
C PRO A 75 -16.09 -14.42 -11.98
N GLY A 76 -17.27 -14.90 -11.59
CA GLY A 76 -18.03 -14.32 -10.47
C GLY A 76 -17.25 -14.37 -9.14
N ALA A 77 -16.50 -15.44 -8.88
CA ALA A 77 -15.63 -15.52 -7.70
C ALA A 77 -14.52 -14.46 -7.70
N VAL A 78 -13.98 -14.10 -8.87
CA VAL A 78 -13.01 -13.01 -8.97
C VAL A 78 -13.69 -11.67 -8.68
N ASP A 79 -14.88 -11.43 -9.27
CA ASP A 79 -15.62 -10.19 -9.06
C ASP A 79 -15.99 -9.99 -7.58
N TRP A 80 -16.51 -11.03 -6.91
CA TRP A 80 -16.81 -10.98 -5.47
C TRP A 80 -15.56 -10.72 -4.63
N CYS A 81 -14.42 -11.35 -4.96
CA CYS A 81 -13.16 -11.07 -4.29
C CYS A 81 -12.73 -9.61 -4.46
N LEU A 82 -12.88 -9.04 -5.67
CA LEU A 82 -12.55 -7.64 -5.94
C LEU A 82 -13.44 -6.68 -5.16
N GLU A 83 -14.74 -6.96 -5.02
CA GLU A 83 -15.66 -6.17 -4.21
C GLU A 83 -15.24 -6.14 -2.74
N VAL A 84 -14.90 -7.30 -2.17
CA VAL A 84 -14.40 -7.40 -0.79
C VAL A 84 -13.10 -6.63 -0.64
N ILE A 85 -12.15 -6.80 -1.55
CA ILE A 85 -10.86 -6.09 -1.52
C ILE A 85 -11.07 -4.57 -1.63
N HIS A 86 -11.94 -4.10 -2.53
CA HIS A 86 -12.22 -2.67 -2.66
C HIS A 86 -12.83 -2.06 -1.41
N LYS A 87 -13.76 -2.79 -0.77
CA LYS A 87 -14.39 -2.39 0.50
C LYS A 87 -13.35 -2.32 1.62
N GLU A 88 -12.49 -3.33 1.74
CA GLU A 88 -11.44 -3.35 2.75
C GLU A 88 -10.37 -2.28 2.50
N MET A 89 -9.98 -2.04 1.24
CA MET A 89 -9.10 -0.93 0.88
C MET A 89 -9.71 0.43 1.26
N ASN A 90 -11.04 0.61 1.15
CA ASN A 90 -11.69 1.83 1.64
C ASN A 90 -11.55 1.97 3.16
N ALA A 91 -11.74 0.87 3.90
CA ALA A 91 -11.60 0.84 5.35
C ALA A 91 -10.17 1.16 5.83
N LEU A 92 -9.14 0.87 5.00
CA LEU A 92 -7.75 1.23 5.27
C LEU A 92 -7.41 2.71 5.06
N THR A 93 -8.28 3.47 4.38
CA THR A 93 -8.04 4.89 4.10
C THR A 93 -7.69 5.69 5.35
N PRO A 94 -8.50 5.70 6.43
CA PRO A 94 -8.18 6.49 7.63
C PRO A 94 -6.86 6.07 8.31
N LEU A 95 -6.46 4.80 8.20
CA LEU A 95 -5.24 4.29 8.82
C LEU A 95 -3.97 4.80 8.11
N LEU A 96 -4.02 4.89 6.78
CA LEU A 96 -2.88 5.25 5.93
C LEU A 96 -2.86 6.72 5.52
N THR A 97 -3.99 7.41 5.66
CA THR A 97 -4.13 8.84 5.39
C THR A 97 -3.56 9.63 6.56
N THR A 98 -2.61 10.52 6.31
CA THR A 98 -2.18 11.48 7.33
C THR A 98 -3.03 12.75 7.22
N ASP A 99 -3.55 13.26 8.33
CA ASP A 99 -4.17 14.57 8.30
C ASP A 99 -3.14 15.61 7.86
N THR A 100 -3.53 16.43 6.88
CA THR A 100 -2.68 17.46 6.26
C THR A 100 -2.18 18.50 7.25
N ALA A 101 -2.80 18.61 8.43
CA ALA A 101 -2.38 19.45 9.55
C ALA A 101 -1.30 18.80 10.45
N THR A 102 -1.25 17.47 10.53
CA THR A 102 -0.32 16.70 11.41
C THR A 102 0.80 15.99 10.63
N ASP A 103 0.86 16.23 9.32
CA ASP A 103 1.46 15.38 8.30
C ASP A 103 2.99 15.19 8.41
N VAL A 104 3.64 15.92 9.33
CA VAL A 104 5.11 16.03 9.42
C VAL A 104 5.58 16.36 10.84
N ARG A 105 5.05 15.68 11.86
CA ARG A 105 5.64 15.78 13.20
C ARG A 105 6.71 14.71 13.38
N ALA A 106 7.78 15.04 14.09
CA ALA A 106 8.84 14.08 14.37
C ALA A 106 8.29 12.85 15.11
N GLU A 107 7.34 13.04 16.02
CA GLU A 107 6.71 11.93 16.76
C GLU A 107 5.89 11.00 15.86
N SER A 108 5.26 11.52 14.80
CA SER A 108 4.43 10.71 13.90
C SER A 108 5.27 9.85 12.94
N LEU A 109 6.51 10.29 12.66
CA LEU A 109 7.52 9.57 11.90
C LEU A 109 8.23 8.51 12.74
N THR A 110 8.58 8.80 13.99
CA THR A 110 9.32 7.87 14.88
C THR A 110 8.42 6.83 15.55
N GLY A 111 7.14 7.14 15.79
CA GLY A 111 6.17 6.20 16.34
C GLY A 111 5.66 5.13 15.36
N PHE A 112 6.16 5.13 14.13
CA PHE A 112 5.74 4.20 13.09
C PHE A 112 6.45 2.84 13.23
N THR A 113 5.69 1.75 13.38
CA THR A 113 6.23 0.39 13.33
C THR A 113 5.42 -0.49 12.39
N PHE A 114 6.11 -1.30 11.58
CA PHE A 114 5.46 -2.22 10.64
C PHE A 114 4.56 -3.24 11.35
N VAL A 115 4.96 -3.68 12.54
CA VAL A 115 4.20 -4.67 13.34
C VAL A 115 2.86 -4.09 13.76
N LYS A 116 2.84 -2.87 14.30
CA LYS A 116 1.59 -2.20 14.69
C LYS A 116 0.71 -1.93 13.47
N LEU A 117 1.29 -1.41 12.39
CA LEU A 117 0.52 -1.12 11.19
C LEU A 117 -0.07 -2.40 10.56
N HIS A 118 0.68 -3.51 10.56
CA HIS A 118 0.17 -4.81 10.09
C HIS A 118 -1.01 -5.27 10.94
N ALA A 119 -0.91 -5.19 12.27
CA ALA A 119 -2.00 -5.54 13.17
C ALA A 119 -3.26 -4.67 12.93
N ASP A 120 -3.09 -3.36 12.80
CA ASP A 120 -4.18 -2.43 12.51
C ASP A 120 -4.82 -2.74 11.13
N MET A 121 -4.00 -3.09 10.13
CA MET A 121 -4.47 -3.52 8.81
C MET A 121 -5.20 -4.86 8.87
N SER A 122 -4.76 -5.82 9.67
CA SER A 122 -5.44 -7.12 9.83
C SER A 122 -6.83 -6.97 10.46
N VAL A 123 -7.03 -5.96 11.30
CA VAL A 123 -8.35 -5.65 11.88
C VAL A 123 -9.25 -4.97 10.84
N ALA A 124 -8.74 -3.99 10.11
CA ALA A 124 -9.53 -3.21 9.16
C ALA A 124 -9.78 -3.91 7.80
N ALA A 125 -8.85 -4.77 7.37
CA ALA A 125 -8.82 -5.42 6.06
C ALA A 125 -8.32 -6.87 6.16
N PRO A 126 -9.03 -7.74 6.91
CA PRO A 126 -8.56 -9.10 7.21
C PRO A 126 -8.35 -9.95 5.95
N THR A 127 -9.26 -9.86 4.97
CA THR A 127 -9.22 -10.69 3.77
C THR A 127 -8.04 -10.31 2.87
N LEU A 128 -7.83 -9.01 2.67
CA LEU A 128 -6.71 -8.47 1.90
C LEU A 128 -5.37 -8.83 2.55
N VAL A 129 -5.24 -8.65 3.86
CA VAL A 129 -4.00 -8.99 4.57
C VAL A 129 -3.74 -10.49 4.50
N GLN A 130 -4.75 -11.32 4.74
CA GLN A 130 -4.61 -12.77 4.63
C GLN A 130 -4.22 -13.18 3.20
N PHE A 131 -4.83 -12.57 2.19
CA PHE A 131 -4.50 -12.82 0.79
C PHE A 131 -3.04 -12.47 0.50
N MET A 132 -2.59 -11.28 0.89
CA MET A 132 -1.21 -10.85 0.68
C MET A 132 -0.19 -11.69 1.47
N ASP A 133 -0.49 -12.04 2.72
CA ASP A 133 0.35 -12.90 3.54
C ASP A 133 0.47 -14.30 2.92
N SER A 134 -0.63 -14.83 2.36
CA SER A 134 -0.61 -16.13 1.66
C SER A 134 0.26 -16.11 0.40
N LEU A 135 0.32 -14.98 -0.32
CA LEU A 135 1.19 -14.81 -1.49
C LEU A 135 2.65 -14.60 -1.11
N SER A 136 2.91 -13.93 0.02
CA SER A 136 4.26 -13.63 0.49
C SER A 136 4.98 -14.85 1.09
N GLY A 137 4.23 -15.89 1.48
CA GLY A 137 4.78 -17.13 2.05
C GLY A 137 5.42 -16.98 3.44
N ARG A 138 5.35 -15.81 4.08
CA ARG A 138 5.93 -15.52 5.40
C ARG A 138 4.96 -14.71 6.27
N ARG A 139 4.89 -15.00 7.58
CA ARG A 139 4.13 -14.22 8.59
C ARG A 139 5.02 -13.19 9.30
N PRO A 140 4.41 -12.15 9.88
CA PRO A 140 3.99 -10.93 9.19
C PRO A 140 5.15 -10.30 8.43
N SER A 141 4.92 -9.95 7.17
CA SER A 141 5.99 -9.43 6.31
C SER A 141 5.88 -7.92 6.16
N PRO A 142 6.97 -7.16 6.36
CA PRO A 142 7.08 -5.77 5.88
C PRO A 142 6.70 -5.64 4.40
N ILE A 143 6.83 -6.72 3.62
CA ILE A 143 6.38 -6.80 2.22
C ILE A 143 4.87 -6.57 2.13
N THR A 144 4.05 -7.28 2.91
CA THR A 144 2.58 -7.14 2.89
C THR A 144 2.16 -5.69 3.15
N VAL A 145 2.69 -5.10 4.23
CA VAL A 145 2.39 -3.71 4.61
C VAL A 145 2.83 -2.73 3.52
N THR A 146 4.03 -2.93 2.97
CA THR A 146 4.57 -2.07 1.92
C THR A 146 3.76 -2.17 0.64
N THR A 147 3.39 -3.38 0.20
CA THR A 147 2.61 -3.60 -1.01
C THR A 147 1.20 -3.04 -0.88
N ILE A 148 0.51 -3.28 0.25
CA ILE A 148 -0.80 -2.69 0.51
C ILE A 148 -0.69 -1.16 0.50
N SER A 149 0.34 -0.60 1.13
CA SER A 149 0.57 0.84 1.12
C SER A 149 0.87 1.38 -0.29
N GLN A 150 1.60 0.65 -1.13
CA GLN A 150 1.81 1.03 -2.54
C GLN A 150 0.51 1.03 -3.33
N LEU A 151 -0.33 0.01 -3.16
CA LEU A 151 -1.66 -0.05 -3.78
C LEU A 151 -2.53 1.12 -3.34
N MET A 152 -2.52 1.42 -2.04
CA MET A 152 -3.25 2.57 -1.47
C MET A 152 -2.71 3.91 -1.97
N TYR A 153 -1.39 4.04 -2.15
CA TYR A 153 -0.79 5.22 -2.75
C TYR A 153 -1.16 5.38 -4.22
N ARG A 154 -1.22 4.30 -5.00
CA ARG A 154 -1.72 4.33 -6.38
C ARG A 154 -3.18 4.76 -6.46
N ARG A 155 -3.99 4.32 -5.50
CA ARG A 155 -5.40 4.69 -5.39
C ARG A 155 -5.60 6.14 -4.96
N ASN A 156 -4.80 6.60 -3.99
CA ASN A 156 -4.82 7.96 -3.48
C ASN A 156 -3.40 8.52 -3.35
N TRP A 157 -2.95 9.18 -4.41
CA TRP A 157 -1.61 9.77 -4.51
C TRP A 157 -1.35 10.90 -3.51
N THR A 158 -2.41 11.47 -2.93
CA THR A 158 -2.27 12.67 -2.11
C THR A 158 -1.77 12.36 -0.70
N ASN A 159 -2.08 11.18 -0.17
CA ASN A 159 -2.08 11.02 1.27
C ASN A 159 -1.76 9.61 1.79
N ASN A 160 -0.56 9.09 1.51
CA ASN A 160 -0.11 7.88 2.18
C ASN A 160 1.06 8.16 3.13
N ARG A 161 0.82 7.89 4.42
CA ARG A 161 1.74 8.06 5.55
C ARG A 161 3.04 7.29 5.35
N LEU A 162 2.98 6.06 4.81
CA LEU A 162 4.18 5.23 4.66
C LEU A 162 5.14 5.83 3.63
N GLN A 163 4.63 6.26 2.47
CA GLN A 163 5.43 6.87 1.41
C GLN A 163 6.05 8.20 1.84
N LYS A 164 5.37 8.96 2.70
CA LYS A 164 5.93 10.18 3.31
C LYS A 164 7.07 9.82 4.27
N THR A 165 6.86 8.82 5.12
CA THR A 165 7.88 8.32 6.07
C THR A 165 9.13 7.83 5.34
N PHE A 166 8.95 7.01 4.30
CA PHE A 166 10.04 6.56 3.44
C PHE A 166 10.74 7.71 2.72
N ALA A 167 9.98 8.66 2.18
CA ALA A 167 10.58 9.79 1.52
C ALA A 167 11.46 10.63 2.46
N VAL A 168 11.06 10.82 3.72
CA VAL A 168 11.89 11.47 4.75
C VAL A 168 13.13 10.64 5.05
N TYR A 169 12.94 9.36 5.35
CA TYR A 169 14.04 8.44 5.67
C TYR A 169 15.10 8.40 4.57
N PHE A 170 14.69 8.20 3.32
CA PHE A 170 15.62 8.13 2.19
C PHE A 170 16.31 9.46 1.90
N LYS A 171 15.60 10.59 2.09
CA LYS A 171 16.21 11.91 1.96
C LYS A 171 17.34 12.10 2.98
N PHE A 172 17.13 11.71 4.24
CA PHE A 172 18.15 11.77 5.28
C PHE A 172 19.28 10.75 5.10
N LYS A 173 19.03 9.62 4.43
CA LYS A 173 20.07 8.67 4.02
C LYS A 173 20.90 9.12 2.81
N GLY A 174 20.70 10.36 2.34
CA GLY A 174 21.48 10.93 1.24
C GLY A 174 21.10 10.37 -0.13
N LEU A 175 19.88 9.87 -0.30
CA LEU A 175 19.43 9.39 -1.60
C LEU A 175 19.44 10.55 -2.61
N SER A 176 20.06 10.30 -3.77
CA SER A 176 20.11 11.29 -4.85
C SER A 176 18.70 11.61 -5.38
N ALA A 177 18.54 12.77 -6.02
CA ALA A 177 17.27 13.15 -6.65
C ALA A 177 16.78 12.09 -7.65
N LYS A 178 17.69 11.52 -8.46
CA LYS A 178 17.37 10.42 -9.39
C LYS A 178 16.91 9.16 -8.65
N GLY A 179 17.56 8.80 -7.53
CA GLY A 179 17.10 7.67 -6.72
C GLY A 179 15.71 7.91 -6.13
N PHE A 180 15.43 9.15 -5.74
CA PHE A 180 14.12 9.56 -5.28
C PHE A 180 13.05 9.44 -6.39
N ASP A 181 13.36 9.87 -7.62
CA ASP A 181 12.46 9.72 -8.77
C ASP A 181 12.14 8.25 -9.06
N VAL A 182 13.13 7.35 -8.94
CA VAL A 182 12.92 5.90 -9.06
C VAL A 182 11.97 5.39 -7.96
N LEU A 183 12.20 5.75 -6.69
CA LEU A 183 11.31 5.36 -5.60
C LEU A 183 9.90 5.93 -5.77
N HIS A 184 9.79 7.13 -6.33
CA HIS A 184 8.52 7.74 -6.64
C HIS A 184 7.77 6.98 -7.74
N ALA A 185 8.45 6.60 -8.81
CA ALA A 185 7.90 5.78 -9.88
C ALA A 185 7.43 4.39 -9.37
N LEU A 186 8.14 3.83 -8.38
CA LEU A 186 7.77 2.60 -7.68
C LEU A 186 6.66 2.78 -6.63
N GLY A 187 6.19 4.01 -6.39
CA GLY A 187 5.17 4.30 -5.38
C GLY A 187 5.63 4.09 -3.93
N LEU A 188 6.95 4.10 -3.69
CA LEU A 188 7.57 3.95 -2.38
C LEU A 188 7.85 5.28 -1.70
N ALA A 189 8.02 6.37 -2.46
CA ALA A 189 8.29 7.68 -1.91
C ALA A 189 7.44 8.73 -2.62
N LYS A 190 6.96 9.75 -1.89
CA LYS A 190 6.33 10.92 -2.50
C LYS A 190 7.25 12.12 -2.42
N ALA A 191 7.46 12.81 -3.55
CA ALA A 191 8.28 14.01 -3.60
C ALA A 191 7.82 15.02 -2.55
N ILE A 192 8.68 15.24 -1.57
CA ILE A 192 8.40 16.10 -0.43
C ILE A 192 8.74 17.55 -0.78
N ARG A 193 8.10 18.09 -1.83
CA ARG A 193 8.23 19.52 -2.13
C ARG A 193 7.67 20.37 -0.99
N ARG A 194 6.57 19.91 -0.37
CA ARG A 194 5.91 20.65 0.72
C ARG A 194 6.74 20.69 2.00
N MET A 195 7.27 19.57 2.52
CA MET A 195 8.15 19.66 3.70
C MET A 195 9.46 20.37 3.37
N SER A 196 10.02 20.22 2.15
CA SER A 196 11.21 20.99 1.79
C SER A 196 10.92 22.50 1.83
N LYS A 197 9.73 22.92 1.39
CA LYS A 197 9.30 24.31 1.47
C LYS A 197 9.08 24.74 2.93
N MET A 198 8.38 23.94 3.73
CA MET A 198 8.16 24.24 5.15
C MET A 198 9.47 24.33 5.94
N ALA A 199 10.42 23.42 5.71
CA ALA A 199 11.74 23.46 6.34
C ALA A 199 12.55 24.68 5.89
N LEU A 200 12.41 25.12 4.63
CA LEU A 200 13.02 26.36 4.15
C LEU A 200 12.36 27.60 4.75
N ASP A 201 11.04 27.59 4.92
CA ASP A 201 10.31 28.69 5.55
C ASP A 201 10.64 28.79 7.05
N GLU A 202 10.74 27.66 7.77
CA GLU A 202 11.25 27.61 9.14
C GLU A 202 12.69 28.11 9.25
N LEU A 203 13.57 27.68 8.33
CA LEU A 203 14.94 28.19 8.27
C LEU A 203 14.96 29.70 8.03
N ARG A 204 14.09 30.24 7.17
CA ARG A 204 13.97 31.69 6.95
C ARG A 204 13.55 32.43 8.21
N GLU A 205 12.59 31.89 8.96
CA GLU A 205 12.17 32.47 10.24
C GLU A 205 13.31 32.47 11.26
N LEU A 206 14.06 31.36 11.36
CA LEU A 206 15.22 31.27 12.25
C LEU A 206 16.33 32.26 11.86
N VAL A 207 16.59 32.41 10.56
CA VAL A 207 17.57 33.38 10.00
C VAL A 207 17.16 34.83 10.29
N GLN A 208 15.88 35.14 10.32
CA GLN A 208 15.39 36.47 10.70
C GLN A 208 15.46 36.72 12.22
N LYS A 209 15.27 35.66 13.02
CA LYS A 209 15.16 35.77 14.48
C LYS A 209 16.51 35.80 15.20
N TYR A 210 17.51 35.08 14.69
CA TYR A 210 18.79 34.92 15.37
C TYR A 210 19.93 35.45 14.50
N PRO A 211 20.98 36.04 15.10
CA PRO A 211 22.21 36.31 14.38
C PRO A 211 22.81 34.99 13.89
N TRP A 212 23.16 34.95 12.61
CA TRP A 212 23.70 33.78 11.94
C TRP A 212 25.06 34.11 11.36
N VAL A 213 25.94 33.10 11.37
CA VAL A 213 27.22 33.17 10.69
C VAL A 213 27.13 32.23 9.50
N LEU A 214 27.30 32.79 8.31
CA LEU A 214 27.47 32.00 7.10
C LEU A 214 28.96 31.84 6.85
N THR A 215 29.47 30.63 7.08
CA THR A 215 30.84 30.31 6.65
C THR A 215 30.75 29.89 5.19
N TYR A 216 31.28 30.72 4.32
CA TYR A 216 31.52 30.38 2.93
C TYR A 216 32.85 29.66 2.85
N ASP A 217 32.82 28.38 2.49
CA ASP A 217 34.04 27.68 2.08
C ASP A 217 34.04 27.59 0.54
N ASN A 218 35.20 27.84 -0.04
CA ASN A 218 35.43 27.62 -1.46
C ASN A 218 35.60 26.13 -1.67
N VAL A 219 34.49 25.44 -1.95
CA VAL A 219 34.51 24.00 -2.15
C VAL A 219 34.77 23.71 -3.62
N VAL A 220 35.99 23.23 -3.89
CA VAL A 220 36.32 22.65 -5.19
C VAL A 220 35.69 21.25 -5.23
N ILE A 221 34.51 21.14 -5.85
CA ILE A 221 33.83 19.85 -6.00
C ILE A 221 34.34 19.17 -7.25
N LEU A 222 35.17 18.15 -7.05
CA LEU A 222 35.72 17.33 -8.12
C LEU A 222 34.75 16.19 -8.45
N PHE A 223 34.00 16.34 -9.55
CA PHE A 223 33.17 15.25 -10.07
C PHE A 223 34.07 14.22 -10.77
N LYS A 224 34.42 13.15 -10.05
CA LYS A 224 35.22 12.06 -10.60
C LYS A 224 34.35 11.21 -11.52
N ILE A 225 34.62 11.28 -12.82
CA ILE A 225 33.95 10.45 -13.83
C ILE A 225 34.75 9.15 -13.96
N PHE A 226 34.10 8.00 -13.74
CA PHE A 226 34.75 6.68 -13.77
C PHE A 226 35.10 6.20 -15.20
N SER A 227 34.56 6.84 -16.24
CA SER A 227 34.81 6.52 -17.64
C SER A 227 34.91 7.82 -18.45
N GLN A 228 36.10 8.13 -18.95
CA GLN A 228 36.31 9.23 -19.89
C GLN A 228 35.85 8.79 -21.27
N ARG A 229 34.81 9.45 -21.78
CA ARG A 229 34.44 9.45 -23.20
C ARG A 229 34.73 10.85 -23.75
N LEU A 230 34.91 10.99 -25.07
CA LEU A 230 35.25 12.25 -25.73
C LEU A 230 34.29 13.41 -25.36
N GLU A 231 33.05 13.09 -25.02
CA GLU A 231 32.00 14.06 -24.66
C GLU A 231 31.82 14.25 -23.14
N ASN A 232 32.52 13.46 -22.31
CA ASN A 232 32.33 13.42 -20.86
C ASN A 232 33.65 13.78 -20.15
N LEU A 233 34.08 15.02 -20.37
CA LEU A 233 35.28 15.58 -19.76
C LEU A 233 35.05 15.88 -18.28
N GLN A 234 36.10 15.74 -17.47
CA GLN A 234 36.08 16.15 -16.07
C GLN A 234 35.71 17.63 -15.98
N LYS A 235 34.54 17.92 -15.41
CA LYS A 235 34.11 19.28 -15.13
C LYS A 235 34.52 19.64 -13.71
N LEU A 236 35.59 20.42 -13.57
CA LEU A 236 35.90 21.08 -12.31
C LEU A 236 34.83 22.16 -12.10
N THR A 237 34.02 22.02 -11.06
CA THR A 237 33.01 23.02 -10.74
C THR A 237 33.43 23.66 -9.44
N ASN A 238 33.79 24.94 -9.51
CA ASN A 238 34.05 25.73 -8.32
C ASN A 238 32.67 26.07 -7.75
N GLY A 239 32.39 25.59 -6.53
CA GLY A 239 31.18 25.89 -5.81
C GLY A 239 31.52 26.60 -4.51
N THR A 240 30.64 27.49 -4.06
CA THR A 240 30.73 28.02 -2.70
C THR A 240 29.74 27.22 -1.86
N ALA A 241 30.24 26.45 -0.89
CA ALA A 241 29.37 25.82 0.08
C ALA A 241 29.20 26.78 1.26
N ALA A 242 27.96 27.16 1.53
CA ALA A 242 27.61 27.92 2.71
C ALA A 242 27.17 26.95 3.81
N THR A 243 27.92 26.91 4.91
CA THR A 243 27.49 26.19 6.11
C THR A 243 26.82 27.17 7.07
N HIS A 244 25.63 26.80 7.54
CA HIS A 244 24.82 27.60 8.45
C HIS A 244 25.04 27.13 9.89
N CYS A 245 25.58 28.00 10.74
CA CYS A 245 25.78 27.73 12.16
C CYS A 245 24.91 28.68 12.99
N GLU A 246 23.99 28.14 13.78
CA GLU A 246 23.20 28.90 14.75
C GLU A 246 24.09 29.29 15.94
N GLN A 247 24.30 30.59 16.18
CA GLN A 247 25.05 31.05 17.35
C GLN A 247 24.16 31.05 18.60
N ARG A 248 24.09 29.90 19.27
CA ARG A 248 23.55 29.84 20.63
C ARG A 248 24.64 30.24 21.65
N LYS A 249 24.66 31.53 22.01
CA LYS A 249 25.38 32.10 23.18
C LYS A 249 26.92 32.01 23.21
N TYR A 250 27.62 32.26 22.10
CA TYR A 250 29.08 32.50 22.17
C TYR A 250 29.45 33.84 21.58
N TRP A 251 30.07 34.69 22.41
CA TRP A 251 30.73 35.92 21.97
C TRP A 251 31.90 35.53 21.07
N ILE A 252 31.86 35.91 19.80
CA ILE A 252 33.06 35.88 18.95
C ILE A 252 33.91 37.06 19.39
N SER A 253 34.93 36.81 20.21
CA SER A 253 36.02 37.77 20.39
C SER A 253 36.85 37.76 19.10
N VAL A 254 36.77 38.84 18.34
CA VAL A 254 37.69 39.05 17.21
C VAL A 254 39.09 39.28 17.80
N PRO A 255 40.10 38.45 17.50
CA PRO A 255 41.45 38.71 17.95
C PRO A 255 42.00 39.91 17.17
N GLY A 256 42.07 41.08 17.79
CA GLY A 256 42.76 42.24 17.22
C GLY A 256 42.17 43.63 17.47
N SER A 257 40.97 43.77 18.04
CA SER A 257 40.45 45.11 18.38
C SER A 257 40.87 45.51 19.79
N THR A 258 42.12 45.95 19.94
CA THR A 258 42.50 46.86 21.03
C THR A 258 41.75 48.17 20.83
N VAL A 259 40.68 48.35 21.61
CA VAL A 259 40.03 49.65 21.80
C VAL A 259 41.03 50.51 22.57
N LYS A 260 41.47 51.62 21.95
CA LYS A 260 42.06 52.76 22.66
C LYS A 260 40.93 53.60 23.25
#